data_AF-A0A496SG09-F1
#
_entry.id   AF-A0A496SG09-F1
#
_cell.length_a   1.000
_cell.length_b   1.000
_cell.length_c   1.000
_cell.angle_alpha   90.00
_cell.angle_beta   90.00
_cell.angle_gamma   90.00
#
_symmetry.space_group_name_H-M   'P 1'
#
loop_
_entity.id
_entity.type
_entity.pdbx_description
1 polymer ?
#
loop_
_entity_poly.entity_id
_entity_poly.type
_entity_poly.pdbx_seq_one_letter_code
_entity_poly.pdbx_strand_id
1 'polypeptide(L)'
;MEDIYDWLKTGRVHLIDGYCPPLYPKIDFDADRMVQIVKETGGNIVRMQPIGYYAYYPTKHFPVHPDLGGRDLLQEMIDASKPEGIKVIPYIPVGHPFLPLDFEEEPYNSWAARNR
;
A
#
# COMPACT_ATOMS: atom_id res chain seq x y z
N MET A 1 11.12 24.84 -15.28
CA MET A 1 10.37 24.33 -14.12
C MET A 1 10.03 22.90 -14.47
N GLU A 2 10.54 21.90 -13.74
CA GLU A 2 10.16 20.52 -14.01
C GLU A 2 8.65 20.37 -13.83
N ASP A 3 8.00 19.69 -14.77
CA ASP A 3 6.58 19.33 -14.66
C ASP A 3 6.46 18.32 -13.52
N ILE A 4 5.92 18.76 -12.38
CA ILE A 4 5.75 17.92 -11.18
C ILE A 4 4.86 16.70 -11.42
N TYR A 5 4.15 16.66 -12.56
CA TYR A 5 3.29 15.56 -12.97
C TYR A 5 3.93 14.65 -14.02
N ASP A 6 5.19 14.86 -14.41
CA ASP A 6 5.86 14.05 -15.44
C ASP A 6 5.91 12.55 -15.09
N TRP A 7 5.92 12.23 -13.80
CA TRP A 7 5.84 10.85 -13.29
C TRP A 7 4.58 10.10 -13.74
N LEU A 8 3.49 10.79 -14.10
CA LEU A 8 2.29 10.16 -14.65
C LEU A 8 2.54 9.60 -16.05
N LYS A 9 3.44 10.23 -16.83
CA LYS A 9 3.78 9.83 -18.20
C LYS A 9 4.85 8.74 -18.23
N THR A 10 5.74 8.74 -17.24
CA THR A 10 6.87 7.81 -17.12
C THR A 10 6.62 6.69 -16.11
N GLY A 11 5.43 6.64 -15.52
CA GLY A 11 5.05 5.68 -14.49
C GLY A 11 4.99 4.24 -14.98
N ARG A 12 5.69 3.36 -14.27
CA ARG A 12 5.73 1.91 -14.48
C ARG A 12 5.39 1.25 -13.14
N VAL A 13 4.12 0.90 -13.02
CA VAL A 13 3.47 0.53 -11.75
C VAL A 13 3.57 -0.98 -11.51
N HIS A 14 4.07 -1.36 -10.34
CA HIS A 14 3.94 -2.71 -9.80
C HIS A 14 2.82 -2.76 -8.77
N LEU A 15 2.12 -3.89 -8.72
CA LEU A 15 0.98 -4.11 -7.84
C LEU A 15 1.39 -5.06 -6.71
N ILE A 16 1.06 -4.68 -5.49
CA ILE A 16 1.14 -5.56 -4.32
C ILE A 16 -0.30 -5.71 -3.82
N ASP A 17 -0.89 -6.87 -4.09
CA ASP A 17 -2.30 -7.11 -3.82
C ASP A 17 -2.49 -7.83 -2.48
N GLY A 18 -3.50 -7.41 -1.73
CA GLY A 18 -3.82 -7.93 -0.40
C GLY A 18 -4.60 -9.24 -0.43
N TYR A 19 -4.86 -9.78 -1.62
CA TYR A 19 -5.58 -11.05 -1.86
C TYR A 19 -4.67 -12.22 -2.22
N CYS A 20 -3.36 -12.00 -2.36
CA CYS A 20 -2.40 -13.01 -2.79
C CYS A 20 -1.05 -12.85 -2.08
N PRO A 21 -0.12 -13.79 -2.26
CA PRO A 21 1.23 -13.63 -1.75
C PRO A 21 1.88 -12.35 -2.32
N PRO A 22 2.66 -11.62 -1.52
CA PRO A 22 3.21 -12.03 -0.22
C PRO A 22 2.38 -11.60 1.00
N LEU A 23 1.17 -11.06 0.82
CA LEU A 23 0.35 -10.54 1.91
C LEU A 23 -0.65 -11.57 2.46
N TYR A 24 -1.16 -12.46 1.61
CA TYR A 24 -2.18 -13.46 1.96
C TYR A 24 -1.87 -14.83 1.33
N PRO A 25 -2.17 -15.97 1.99
CA PRO A 25 -2.77 -16.14 3.31
C PRO A 25 -1.80 -16.05 4.49
N LYS A 26 -0.50 -15.92 4.20
CA LYS A 26 0.56 -15.70 5.17
C LYS A 26 1.34 -14.46 4.76
N ILE A 27 1.81 -13.73 5.76
CA ILE A 27 2.66 -12.55 5.53
C ILE A 27 4.10 -13.02 5.34
N ASP A 28 4.52 -13.10 4.08
CA ASP A 28 5.92 -13.29 3.64
C ASP A 28 6.51 -11.98 3.08
N PHE A 29 5.87 -10.85 3.40
CA PHE A 29 6.20 -9.53 2.89
C PHE A 29 7.47 -8.96 3.53
N ASP A 30 8.36 -8.49 2.66
CA ASP A 30 9.62 -7.81 2.95
C ASP A 30 9.72 -6.60 2.02
N ALA A 31 9.70 -5.39 2.58
CA ALA A 31 9.68 -4.14 1.83
C ALA A 31 10.95 -3.95 0.99
N ASP A 32 12.13 -4.30 1.53
CA ASP A 32 13.40 -4.17 0.82
C ASP A 32 13.46 -5.10 -0.38
N ARG A 33 12.98 -6.34 -0.21
CA ARG A 33 12.84 -7.29 -1.32
C ARG A 33 11.89 -6.78 -2.39
N MET A 34 10.75 -6.18 -2.02
CA MET A 34 9.82 -5.61 -2.99
C MET A 34 10.45 -4.45 -3.77
N VAL A 35 11.20 -3.58 -3.08
CA VAL A 35 11.97 -2.50 -3.72
C VAL A 35 12.99 -3.05 -4.71
N GLN A 36 13.73 -4.11 -4.37
CA GLN A 36 14.67 -4.74 -5.30
C GLN A 36 13.96 -5.28 -6.55
N ILE A 37 12.84 -5.99 -6.37
CA ILE A 37 12.04 -6.50 -7.50
C ILE A 37 11.62 -5.34 -8.41
N VAL A 38 11.08 -4.26 -7.85
CA VAL A 38 10.64 -3.08 -8.61
C VAL A 38 11.81 -2.47 -9.40
N LYS A 39 12.99 -2.36 -8.80
CA LYS A 39 14.18 -1.82 -9.47
C LYS A 39 14.66 -2.73 -10.60
N GLU A 40 14.77 -4.03 -10.35
CA GLU A 40 15.25 -5.03 -11.31
C GLU A 40 14.32 -5.16 -12.52
N THR A 41 13.01 -5.03 -12.33
CA THR A 41 12.02 -5.05 -13.41
C THR A 41 11.80 -3.68 -14.05
N GLY A 42 12.52 -2.65 -13.61
CA GLY A 42 12.47 -1.29 -14.15
C GLY A 42 11.24 -0.47 -13.73
N GLY A 43 10.48 -0.90 -12.72
CA GLY A 43 9.41 -0.13 -12.11
C GLY A 43 9.90 1.11 -11.37
N ASN A 44 8.99 2.07 -11.18
CA ASN A 44 9.24 3.30 -10.42
C ASN A 44 8.04 3.74 -9.55
N ILE A 45 6.97 2.95 -9.55
CA ILE A 45 5.78 3.14 -8.74
C ILE A 45 5.36 1.78 -8.19
N VAL A 46 4.96 1.75 -6.92
CA VAL A 46 4.27 0.64 -6.29
C VAL A 46 2.87 1.08 -5.92
N ARG A 47 1.86 0.37 -6.39
CA ARG A 47 0.49 0.49 -5.87
C ARG A 47 0.24 -0.70 -4.94
N MET A 48 0.15 -0.41 -3.65
CA MET A 48 0.01 -1.42 -2.60
C MET A 48 -1.39 -1.38 -2.03
N GLN A 49 -2.02 -2.54 -1.85
CA GLN A 49 -3.28 -2.66 -1.13
C GLN A 49 -3.04 -2.85 0.38
N PRO A 50 -3.22 -1.82 1.23
CA PRO A 50 -3.09 -1.98 2.68
C PRO A 50 -4.29 -2.69 3.33
N ILE A 51 -5.41 -2.84 2.62
CA ILE A 51 -6.62 -3.54 3.10
C ILE A 51 -7.14 -4.47 2.00
N GLY A 52 -7.03 -5.77 2.23
CA GLY A 52 -7.63 -6.83 1.41
C GLY A 52 -8.67 -7.61 2.21
N TYR A 53 -8.45 -8.92 2.40
CA TYR A 53 -9.21 -9.71 3.39
C TYR A 53 -8.97 -9.25 4.84
N TYR A 54 -7.80 -8.67 5.08
CA TYR A 54 -7.38 -8.11 6.35
C TYR A 54 -6.72 -6.75 6.14
N ALA A 55 -6.60 -5.98 7.22
CA ALA A 55 -5.72 -4.83 7.28
C ALA A 55 -4.27 -5.30 7.51
N TYR A 56 -3.37 -4.75 6.71
CA TYR A 56 -1.92 -4.99 6.76
C TYR A 56 -1.17 -3.87 7.50
N TYR A 57 -1.87 -3.21 8.43
CA TYR A 57 -1.35 -2.20 9.34
C TYR A 57 -2.21 -2.17 10.62
N PRO A 58 -1.72 -1.61 11.74
CA PRO A 58 -2.47 -1.56 12.98
C PRO A 58 -3.71 -0.66 12.85
N THR A 59 -4.90 -1.22 13.05
CA THR A 59 -6.16 -0.47 13.07
C THR A 59 -7.18 -1.14 13.98
N LYS A 60 -8.05 -0.35 14.61
CA LYS A 60 -9.19 -0.83 15.41
C LYS A 60 -10.48 -0.97 14.61
N HIS A 61 -10.42 -0.65 13.32
CA HIS A 61 -11.60 -0.41 12.49
C HIS A 61 -11.81 -1.48 11.41
N PHE A 62 -10.84 -2.38 11.24
CA PHE A 62 -10.92 -3.51 10.33
C PHE A 62 -10.20 -4.73 10.92
N PRO A 63 -10.61 -5.97 10.61
CA PRO A 63 -9.85 -7.15 11.02
C PRO A 63 -8.39 -7.06 10.57
N VAL A 64 -7.49 -7.05 11.54
CA VAL A 64 -6.03 -7.07 11.31
C VAL A 64 -5.59 -8.50 10.99
N HIS A 65 -4.65 -8.67 10.06
CA HIS A 65 -4.15 -10.00 9.71
C HIS A 65 -3.52 -10.68 10.94
N PRO A 66 -3.85 -11.95 11.26
CA PRO A 66 -3.35 -12.63 12.46
C PRO A 66 -1.81 -12.62 12.58
N ASP A 67 -1.13 -12.80 11.45
CA ASP A 67 0.33 -12.82 11.37
C ASP A 67 1.00 -11.43 11.34
N LEU A 68 0.23 -10.33 11.42
CA LEU A 68 0.79 -8.97 11.25
C LEU A 68 1.81 -8.62 12.33
N GLY A 69 1.63 -9.13 13.55
CA GLY A 69 2.57 -8.91 14.65
C GLY A 69 2.77 -7.43 15.02
N GLY A 70 1.79 -6.56 14.73
CA GLY A 70 1.88 -5.11 14.99
C GLY A 70 2.64 -4.29 13.94
N ARG A 71 3.09 -4.90 12.84
CA ARG A 71 3.75 -4.21 11.72
C ARG A 71 2.78 -3.30 10.97
N ASP A 72 3.30 -2.22 10.37
CA ASP A 72 2.61 -1.41 9.36
C ASP A 72 3.31 -1.63 8.01
N LEU A 73 2.81 -2.60 7.23
CA LEU A 73 3.47 -3.00 5.98
C LEU A 73 3.43 -1.88 4.93
N LEU A 74 2.42 -1.00 4.99
CA LEU A 74 2.36 0.16 4.12
C LEU A 74 3.46 1.16 4.47
N GLN A 75 3.65 1.44 5.76
CA GLN A 75 4.72 2.33 6.21
C GLN A 75 6.11 1.76 5.88
N GLU A 76 6.32 0.46 6.09
CA GLU A 76 7.56 -0.23 5.69
C GLU A 76 7.84 -0.06 4.19
N MET A 77 6.83 -0.21 3.33
CA MET A 77 6.96 0.00 1.89
C MET A 77 7.31 1.45 1.54
N ILE A 78 6.70 2.43 2.23
CA ILE A 78 6.97 3.86 2.05
C ILE A 78 8.42 4.17 2.41
N ASP A 79 8.87 3.70 3.58
CA ASP A 79 10.21 3.98 4.10
C ASP A 79 11.29 3.36 3.22
N ALA A 80 11.10 2.13 2.75
CA ALA A 80 12.02 1.46 1.83
C ALA A 80 12.04 2.09 0.42
N SER A 81 10.89 2.58 -0.08
CA SER A 81 10.78 3.15 -1.43
C SER A 81 11.33 4.57 -1.55
N LYS A 82 11.19 5.37 -0.49
CA LYS A 82 11.56 6.79 -0.46
C LYS A 82 13.02 7.07 -0.88
N PRO A 83 14.06 6.40 -0.34
CA PRO A 83 15.44 6.64 -0.75
C PRO A 83 15.72 6.27 -2.21
N GLU A 84 14.92 5.38 -2.79
CA GLU A 84 15.07 4.88 -4.16
C GLU A 84 14.27 5.68 -5.19
N GLY A 85 13.56 6.73 -4.75
CA GLY A 85 12.71 7.54 -5.63
C GLY A 85 11.49 6.79 -6.18
N ILE A 86 11.14 5.64 -5.59
CA ILE A 86 9.95 4.86 -5.96
C ILE A 86 8.73 5.49 -5.29
N LYS A 87 7.67 5.78 -6.06
CA LYS A 87 6.43 6.33 -5.50
C LYS A 87 5.54 5.21 -4.98
N VAL A 88 5.01 5.35 -3.78
CA VAL A 88 4.03 4.42 -3.21
C VAL A 88 2.63 5.03 -3.30
N ILE A 89 1.69 4.30 -3.91
CA ILE A 89 0.29 4.66 -4.03
C ILE A 89 -0.52 3.65 -3.21
N PRO A 90 -1.05 4.04 -2.04
CA PRO A 90 -2.00 3.21 -1.31
C PRO A 90 -3.26 3.00 -2.16
N TYR A 91 -3.63 1.74 -2.40
CA TYR A 91 -4.90 1.41 -3.00
C TYR A 91 -5.99 1.44 -1.93
N ILE A 92 -6.88 2.42 -2.05
CA ILE A 92 -8.07 2.55 -1.21
C ILE A 92 -9.26 2.10 -2.05
N PRO A 93 -9.88 0.94 -1.75
CA PRO A 93 -11.03 0.47 -2.50
C PRO A 93 -12.27 1.33 -2.21
N VAL A 94 -12.73 2.15 -3.13
CA VAL A 94 -14.06 2.80 -3.02
C VAL A 94 -15.10 1.88 -3.64
N GLY A 95 -16.08 1.42 -2.85
CA GLY A 95 -17.14 0.50 -3.31
C GLY A 95 -16.81 -1.00 -3.25
N HIS A 96 -15.78 -1.39 -2.48
CA HIS A 96 -15.50 -2.80 -2.19
C HIS A 96 -16.43 -3.31 -1.08
N PRO A 97 -16.85 -4.59 -1.05
CA PRO A 97 -17.82 -5.13 -0.08
C PRO A 97 -17.51 -4.91 1.41
N PHE A 98 -16.31 -4.42 1.74
CA PHE A 98 -15.84 -4.19 3.10
C PHE A 98 -15.67 -2.70 3.45
N LEU A 99 -15.87 -1.80 2.49
CA LEU A 99 -15.81 -0.36 2.69
C LEU A 99 -17.20 0.23 2.42
N PRO A 100 -17.87 0.77 3.44
CA PRO A 100 -19.20 1.32 3.29
C PRO A 100 -19.18 2.57 2.41
N LEU A 101 -20.36 2.98 1.92
CA LEU A 101 -20.49 4.13 1.01
C LEU A 101 -20.10 5.47 1.67
N ASP A 102 -20.05 5.52 3.00
CA ASP A 102 -19.66 6.66 3.85
C ASP A 102 -18.16 6.64 4.23
N PHE A 103 -17.29 6.06 3.39
CA PHE A 103 -15.84 5.95 3.66
C PHE A 103 -15.12 7.31 3.77
N GLU A 104 -15.77 8.40 3.36
CA GLU A 104 -15.29 9.77 3.56
C GLU A 104 -15.38 10.23 5.02
N GLU A 105 -16.16 9.52 5.85
CA GLU A 105 -16.32 9.80 7.27
C GLU A 105 -15.25 9.10 8.13
N GLU A 106 -15.13 9.54 9.38
CA GLU A 106 -14.34 8.83 10.38
C GLU A 106 -14.96 7.45 10.64
N PRO A 107 -14.16 6.38 10.71
CA PRO A 107 -12.70 6.37 10.81
C PRO A 107 -11.97 6.13 9.48
N TYR A 108 -12.69 5.92 8.39
CA TYR A 108 -12.16 5.38 7.13
C TYR A 108 -11.30 6.40 6.38
N ASN A 109 -11.60 7.69 6.54
CA ASN A 109 -10.80 8.78 5.99
C ASN A 109 -9.32 8.74 6.46
N SER A 110 -9.04 8.26 7.68
CA SER A 110 -7.70 8.11 8.26
C SER A 110 -6.91 6.96 7.64
N TRP A 111 -7.60 6.00 7.02
CA TRP A 111 -6.96 4.90 6.29
C TRP A 111 -6.35 5.39 4.97
N ALA A 112 -6.98 6.41 4.37
CA ALA A 112 -6.53 7.07 3.15
C ALA A 112 -5.55 8.22 3.42
N ALA A 113 -5.81 9.00 4.47
CA ALA A 113 -5.05 10.20 4.81
C ALA A 113 -4.04 9.93 5.93
N ARG A 114 -2.74 10.09 5.64
CA ARG A 114 -1.67 9.94 6.63
C ARG A 114 -1.22 11.26 7.29
N ASN A 115 -1.66 12.42 6.77
CA ASN A 115 -1.22 13.76 7.22
C ASN A 115 -2.39 14.77 7.31
N ARG A 116 -3.44 14.50 8.10
CA ARG A 116 -4.42 15.54 8.45
C ARG A 116 -4.08 16.17 9.79
#